data_AF-A0A9E3WAI0-F1
#
_entry.id   AF-A0A9E3WAI0-F1
#
_cell.length_a   1.000
_cell.length_b   1.000
_cell.length_c   1.000
_cell.angle_alpha   90.00
_cell.angle_beta   90.00
_cell.angle_gamma   90.00
#
_symmetry.space_group_name_H-M   'P 1'
#
loop_
_entity.id
_entity.type
_entity.pdbx_description
1 polymer ?
#
loop_
_entity_poly.entity_id
_entity_poly.type
_entity_poly.pdbx_seq_one_letter_code
_entity_poly.pdbx_strand_id
1 'polypeptide(L)'
;MIAAAIAVFLGTYTLSRVLAAPQPASVSLENAEPGGTAIVSPAYPVHDFTLTSQTGEPVSLSDFRGKTVLMFFGYTHCPDVCPGTLAESVRARAELG
;
A
#
# COMPACT_ATOMS: atom_id res chain seq x y z
N MET A 1 -5.25 7.66 -49.71
CA MET A 1 -5.37 8.74 -48.69
C MET A 1 -6.09 8.29 -47.43
N ILE A 2 -7.30 7.72 -47.51
CA ILE A 2 -8.10 7.32 -46.33
C ILE A 2 -7.42 6.24 -45.46
N ALA A 3 -6.85 5.19 -46.07
CA ALA A 3 -6.18 4.12 -45.32
C ALA A 3 -4.96 4.61 -44.52
N ALA A 4 -4.19 5.55 -45.07
CA ALA A 4 -3.04 6.15 -44.37
C ALA A 4 -3.50 7.01 -43.18
N ALA A 5 -4.59 7.76 -43.33
CA ALA A 5 -5.17 8.55 -42.24
C ALA A 5 -5.67 7.67 -41.08
N ILE A 6 -6.32 6.55 -41.39
CA ILE A 6 -6.81 5.58 -40.38
C ILE A 6 -5.64 4.94 -39.62
N ALA A 7 -4.58 4.53 -40.34
CA ALA A 7 -3.40 3.92 -39.71
C ALA A 7 -2.69 4.89 -38.76
N VAL A 8 -2.56 6.16 -39.15
CA VAL A 8 -1.98 7.21 -38.29
C VAL A 8 -2.87 7.44 -37.06
N PHE A 9 -4.18 7.56 -37.24
CA PHE A 9 -5.11 7.82 -36.12
C PHE A 9 -5.11 6.67 -35.10
N LEU A 10 -5.17 5.44 -35.58
CA LEU A 10 -5.09 4.24 -34.73
C LEU A 10 -3.73 4.18 -34.01
N GLY A 11 -2.62 4.45 -34.70
CA GLY A 11 -1.29 4.44 -34.11
C GLY A 11 -1.09 5.51 -33.03
N THR A 12 -1.56 6.74 -33.28
CA THR A 12 -1.50 7.81 -32.27
C THR A 12 -2.43 7.54 -31.09
N TYR A 13 -3.60 6.95 -31.36
CA TYR A 13 -4.58 6.63 -30.31
C TYR A 13 -4.11 5.49 -29.42
N THR A 14 -3.53 4.42 -30.00
CA THR A 14 -2.93 3.33 -29.21
C THR A 14 -1.74 3.82 -28.40
N LEU A 15 -0.85 4.62 -28.99
CA LEU A 15 0.30 5.20 -28.28
C LEU A 15 -0.16 6.10 -27.12
N SER A 16 -1.15 6.97 -27.35
CA SER A 16 -1.71 7.83 -26.30
C SER A 16 -2.34 7.02 -25.16
N ARG A 17 -2.99 5.90 -25.46
CA ARG A 17 -3.58 5.01 -24.43
C ARG A 17 -2.53 4.25 -23.63
N VAL A 18 -1.44 3.81 -24.27
CA VAL A 18 -0.33 3.12 -23.60
C VAL A 18 0.39 4.07 -22.64
N LEU A 19 0.64 5.31 -23.06
CA LEU A 19 1.28 6.33 -22.21
C LEU A 19 0.39 6.79 -21.04
N ALA A 20 -0.94 6.75 -21.21
CA ALA A 20 -1.91 7.11 -20.17
C ALA A 20 -2.31 5.93 -19.26
N ALA A 21 -1.79 4.73 -19.51
CA ALA A 21 -2.08 3.58 -18.66
C ALA A 21 -1.48 3.79 -17.25
N PRO A 22 -2.25 3.58 -16.17
CA PRO A 22 -1.70 3.62 -14.81
C PRO A 22 -0.56 2.61 -14.70
N GLN A 23 0.61 3.06 -14.24
CA GLN A 23 1.69 2.15 -13.93
C GLN A 23 1.25 1.22 -12.78
N PRO A 24 1.57 -0.09 -12.84
CA PRO A 24 1.30 -0.98 -11.72
C PRO A 24 2.03 -0.45 -10.48
N ALA A 25 1.36 -0.46 -9.33
CA ALA A 25 1.98 -0.13 -8.05
C ALA A 25 3.19 -1.06 -7.87
N SER A 26 4.39 -0.48 -7.97
CA SER A 26 5.63 -1.23 -7.85
C SER A 26 6.29 -0.83 -6.53
N VAL A 27 6.80 -1.84 -5.82
CA VAL A 27 7.63 -1.62 -4.64
C VAL A 27 9.02 -1.31 -5.15
N SER A 28 9.40 -0.03 -5.20
CA SER A 28 10.72 0.39 -5.64
C SER A 28 11.74 0.10 -4.54
N LEU A 29 12.43 -1.04 -4.65
CA LEU A 29 13.53 -1.41 -3.74
C LEU A 29 14.78 -0.54 -3.93
N GLU A 30 14.86 0.21 -5.03
CA GLU A 30 15.97 1.12 -5.34
C GLU A 30 16.06 2.30 -4.35
N ASN A 31 14.93 2.65 -3.72
CA ASN A 31 14.87 3.67 -2.66
C ASN A 31 14.60 3.05 -1.28
N ALA A 32 14.84 1.75 -1.11
CA ALA A 32 14.66 1.10 0.18
C ALA A 32 15.68 1.66 1.17
N GLU A 33 15.20 2.20 2.29
CA GLU A 33 16.11 2.67 3.33
C GLU A 33 16.79 1.47 4.02
N PRO A 34 18.00 1.66 4.59
CA PRO A 34 18.66 0.62 5.37
C PRO A 34 17.73 0.15 6.49
N GLY A 35 17.15 -1.05 6.36
CA GLY A 35 16.09 -1.54 7.25
C GLY A 35 14.91 -2.22 6.54
N GLY A 36 14.85 -2.19 5.21
CA GLY A 36 13.82 -2.92 4.44
C GLY A 36 12.47 -2.22 4.39
N THR A 37 12.43 -0.92 4.65
CA THR A 37 11.24 -0.08 4.47
C THR A 37 11.09 0.29 2.99
N ALA A 38 9.87 0.21 2.49
CA ALA A 38 9.55 0.63 1.13
C ALA A 38 8.25 1.44 1.12
N ILE A 39 8.26 2.56 0.41
CA ILE A 39 7.07 3.39 0.19
C ILE A 39 6.42 2.92 -1.11
N VAL A 40 5.18 2.44 -1.03
CA VAL A 40 4.40 2.03 -2.20
C VAL A 40 3.92 3.26 -2.94
N SER A 41 4.36 3.42 -4.20
CA SER A 41 3.96 4.52 -5.08
C SER A 41 3.55 3.99 -6.46
N PRO A 42 2.38 4.35 -7.00
CA PRO A 42 1.33 5.16 -6.35
C PRO A 42 0.70 4.46 -5.15
N ALA A 43 0.04 5.24 -4.28
CA ALA A 43 -0.62 4.71 -3.09
C ALA A 43 -1.64 3.60 -3.45
N TYR A 44 -1.48 2.44 -2.83
CA TYR A 44 -2.38 1.31 -3.03
C TYR A 44 -3.57 1.40 -2.04
N PRO A 45 -4.83 1.43 -2.51
CA PRO A 45 -5.98 1.51 -1.62
C PRO A 45 -6.14 0.20 -0.84
N VAL A 46 -6.18 0.30 0.48
CA VAL A 46 -6.50 -0.83 1.36
C VAL A 46 -8.02 -0.95 1.48
N HIS A 47 -8.57 -2.11 1.11
CA HIS A 47 -9.99 -2.39 1.25
C HIS A 47 -10.38 -2.57 2.72
N ASP A 48 -11.65 -2.28 3.02
CA ASP A 48 -12.19 -2.53 4.35
C ASP A 48 -12.22 -4.02 4.66
N PHE A 49 -11.97 -4.35 5.92
CA PHE A 49 -11.99 -5.71 6.43
C PHE A 49 -12.36 -5.68 7.91
N THR A 50 -12.95 -6.77 8.39
CA THR A 50 -13.32 -6.95 9.79
C THR A 50 -12.60 -8.17 10.35
N LEU A 51 -11.96 -8.00 11.50
CA LEU A 51 -11.29 -9.08 12.24
C LEU A 51 -11.87 -9.20 13.64
N THR A 52 -11.71 -10.36 14.25
CA THR A 52 -12.02 -10.55 15.67
C THR A 52 -10.84 -10.06 16.52
N SER A 53 -11.12 -9.16 17.44
CA SER A 53 -10.12 -8.64 18.40
C SER A 53 -9.76 -9.67 19.47
N GLN A 54 -8.73 -9.35 20.27
CA GLN A 54 -8.31 -10.16 21.40
C GLN A 54 -9.37 -10.29 22.51
N THR A 55 -10.39 -9.43 22.52
CA THR A 55 -11.52 -9.50 23.46
C THR A 55 -12.73 -10.24 22.88
N GLY A 56 -12.65 -10.73 21.64
CA GLY A 56 -13.74 -11.42 20.95
C GLY A 56 -14.70 -10.51 20.17
N GLU A 57 -14.56 -9.19 20.31
CA GLU A 57 -15.40 -8.21 19.61
C GLU A 57 -14.93 -8.01 18.16
N PRO A 58 -15.83 -7.75 17.20
CA PRO A 58 -15.46 -7.40 15.84
C PRO A 58 -14.84 -6.00 15.77
N VAL A 59 -13.79 -5.85 14.98
CA VAL A 59 -13.12 -4.57 14.70
C VAL A 59 -12.93 -4.45 13.19
N SER A 60 -13.39 -3.35 12.60
CA SER A 60 -13.28 -3.07 11.17
C SER A 60 -12.29 -1.95 10.89
N LEU A 61 -11.62 -1.99 9.74
CA LEU A 61 -10.75 -0.89 9.32
C LEU A 61 -11.52 0.45 9.22
N SER A 62 -12.80 0.38 8.82
CA SER A 62 -13.72 1.52 8.80
C SER A 62 -13.88 2.25 10.15
N ASP A 63 -13.68 1.55 11.27
CA ASP A 63 -13.86 2.13 12.62
C ASP A 63 -12.78 3.18 12.93
N PHE A 64 -11.68 3.17 12.17
CA PHE A 64 -10.55 4.08 12.30
C PHE A 64 -10.52 5.19 11.23
N ARG A 65 -11.60 5.40 10.47
CA ARG A 65 -11.64 6.47 9.46
C ARG A 65 -11.31 7.84 10.07
N GLY A 66 -10.49 8.61 9.36
CA GLY A 66 -10.03 9.93 9.81
C GLY A 66 -8.88 9.88 10.83
N LYS A 67 -8.34 8.69 11.13
CA LYS A 67 -7.16 8.50 11.99
C LYS A 67 -6.01 7.92 11.18
N THR A 68 -4.77 8.19 11.61
CA THR A 68 -3.60 7.48 11.12
C THR A 68 -3.58 6.08 11.72
N VAL A 69 -3.53 5.05 10.87
CA VAL A 69 -3.56 3.64 11.31
C VAL A 69 -2.19 3.01 11.07
N LEU A 70 -1.52 2.61 12.15
CA LEU A 70 -0.34 1.76 12.10
C LEU A 70 -0.77 0.30 12.31
N MET A 71 -0.47 -0.57 11.35
CA MET A 71 -0.81 -2.00 11.40
C MET A 71 0.46 -2.84 11.39
N PHE A 72 0.61 -3.67 12.41
CA PHE A 72 1.74 -4.58 12.58
C PHE A 72 1.26 -6.03 12.51
N PHE A 73 1.86 -6.84 11.63
CA PHE A 73 1.56 -8.26 11.49
C PHE A 73 2.58 -9.08 12.29
N GLY A 74 2.23 -9.43 13.53
CA GLY A 74 3.03 -10.31 14.39
C GLY A 74 2.53 -11.76 14.37
N TYR A 75 3.33 -12.66 14.96
CA TYR A 75 2.95 -14.05 15.22
C TYR A 75 3.36 -14.44 16.65
N THR A 76 2.65 -15.40 17.25
CA THR A 76 2.73 -15.71 18.68
C THR A 76 4.00 -16.46 19.10
N HIS A 77 4.70 -17.07 18.16
CA HIS A 77 5.92 -17.86 18.39
C HIS A 77 7.17 -17.17 17.83
N CYS A 78 7.29 -15.86 18.04
CA CYS A 78 8.48 -15.12 17.68
C CYS A 78 9.27 -14.74 18.93
N PRO A 79 10.36 -15.43 19.25
CA PRO A 79 11.08 -15.19 20.50
C PRO A 79 11.82 -13.84 20.52
N ASP A 80 12.22 -13.30 19.36
CA ASP A 80 13.26 -12.25 19.35
C ASP A 80 12.84 -10.94 18.68
N VAL A 81 12.17 -10.96 17.52
CA VAL A 81 11.90 -9.72 16.75
C VAL A 81 10.57 -9.06 17.10
N CYS A 82 9.54 -9.85 17.43
CA CYS A 82 8.20 -9.30 17.73
C CYS A 82 8.15 -8.38 18.96
N PRO A 83 8.83 -8.69 20.10
CA PRO A 83 8.79 -7.81 21.27
C PRO A 83 9.39 -6.43 20.96
N GLY A 84 10.51 -6.41 20.24
CA GLY A 84 11.20 -5.17 19.85
C GLY A 84 10.36 -4.34 18.89
N THR A 85 9.87 -4.93 17.80
CA THR A 85 9.07 -4.21 16.79
C THR A 85 7.76 -3.68 17.35
N LEU A 86 7.11 -4.41 18.27
CA LEU A 86 5.90 -3.90 18.93
C LEU A 86 6.19 -2.68 19.82
N ALA A 87 7.32 -2.69 20.54
CA ALA A 87 7.73 -1.55 21.36
C ALA A 87 8.03 -0.31 20.51
N GLU A 88 8.69 -0.48 19.36
CA GLU A 88 8.91 0.60 18.39
C GLU A 88 7.59 1.13 17.81
N SER A 89 6.67 0.24 17.47
CA SER A 89 5.34 0.61 16.96
C SER A 89 4.54 1.44 17.97
N VAL A 90 4.67 1.15 19.26
CA VAL A 90 4.06 1.95 20.34
C VAL A 90 4.65 3.36 20.41
N ARG A 91 5.97 3.51 20.23
CA ARG A 91 6.64 4.83 20.18
C ARG A 91 6.17 5.63 18.96
N ALA A 92 6.19 5.02 17.77
CA ALA A 92 5.76 5.68 16.54
C ALA A 92 4.30 6.17 16.63
N ARG A 93 3.40 5.36 17.21
CA ARG A 93 2.02 5.79 17.45
C ARG A 93 1.94 7.04 18.33
N ALA A 94 2.75 7.14 19.39
CA ALA A 94 2.74 8.29 20.28
C ALA A 94 3.15 9.60 19.60
N GLU A 95 3.96 9.54 18.54
CA GLU A 95 4.37 10.70 17.75
C GLU A 95 3.29 11.18 16.76
N LEU A 96 2.33 10.32 16.43
CA LEU A 96 1.30 10.57 15.41
C LEU A 96 -0.04 11.07 15.99
N GLY A 97 -0.16 11.17 17.32
CA GLY A 97 -1.36 11.64 18.04
C GLY A 97 -2.45 10.58 18.21
#